data_AF-A0A0Q7KM16-F1
#
_entry.id   AF-A0A0Q7KM16-F1
#
_cell.length_a   1.000
_cell.length_b   1.000
_cell.length_c   1.000
_cell.angle_alpha   90.00
_cell.angle_beta   90.00
_cell.angle_gamma   90.00
#
_symmetry.space_group_name_H-M   'P 1'
#
loop_
_entity.id
_entity.type
_entity.pdbx_description
1 polymer ?
#
loop_
_entity_poly.entity_id
_entity_poly.type
_entity_poly.pdbx_seq_one_letter_code
_entity_poly.pdbx_strand_id
1 'polypeptide(L)'
;MKYDRPVWQIMHECADAMPDVFRYDDVRGWFAESYPDVNEATIRAHLIGMTEGGRAKHVQFAARSPIFRRVARGEYSPIPLPERGEDPDAAYPSPSRIKMSGTGHHPLPPDDGPVPDAPVPDAEAGVDDAPSTSAGPAASTFDDEPPTPDVVLLGSIGDRVNVPAPAKEVYREVSFQLSRLDAELSGSEWFVLSAEHGLLAPNEWMSPDSRTMADMDPAYRVVWASWVVARLQSLVGSLDGLIVRVDAPDAFVGPLFAGLQDAGAAVSSGSPAAAGEVVVDDEIDTEPAAETQVPDEDEDVDVVDDDVVVEQDDRVLATVSGIGRRAIITQHLGDPRNAVPATELATLPQVPGLYGWLVDPIGARVLNRCLRLPVRPGLVFVGEVGGSTWHALVDPVLNLRDHLDRVQLNGRTRASTFRMTLATVLGDHLGMTSIEDPKLTEWMLEHLSITTWGVDDGNGLRELARVVIDELDPPLNVDHLASTEYRARLQQMRGELA
;
A
#
# COMPACT_ATOMS: atom_id res chain seq x y z
N MET A 1 -7.19 -6.33 -35.05
CA MET A 1 -8.25 -6.93 -34.20
C MET A 1 -8.67 -8.24 -34.85
N LYS A 2 -8.90 -9.31 -34.08
CA LYS A 2 -9.24 -10.66 -34.60
C LYS A 2 -10.73 -10.83 -34.96
N TYR A 3 -11.58 -9.84 -34.72
CA TYR A 3 -13.00 -9.83 -35.07
C TYR A 3 -13.40 -8.46 -35.64
N ASP A 4 -14.44 -8.43 -36.47
CA ASP A 4 -14.97 -7.23 -37.13
C ASP A 4 -15.61 -6.23 -36.15
N ARG A 5 -15.92 -6.68 -34.93
CA ARG A 5 -16.50 -5.87 -33.86
C ARG A 5 -15.83 -6.17 -32.51
N PRO A 6 -15.64 -5.16 -31.63
CA PRO A 6 -15.13 -5.37 -30.28
C PRO A 6 -16.06 -6.27 -29.45
N VAL A 7 -15.48 -7.05 -28.53
CA VAL A 7 -16.20 -8.08 -27.72
C VAL A 7 -17.36 -7.50 -26.89
N TRP A 8 -17.29 -6.23 -26.48
CA TRP A 8 -18.40 -5.58 -25.78
C TRP A 8 -19.65 -5.40 -26.66
N GLN A 9 -19.50 -5.18 -27.98
CA GLN A 9 -20.66 -5.14 -28.90
C GLN A 9 -21.24 -6.53 -29.09
N ILE A 10 -20.38 -7.54 -29.21
CA ILE A 10 -20.78 -8.94 -29.32
C ILE A 10 -21.57 -9.38 -28.06
N MET A 11 -21.25 -8.82 -26.89
CA MET A 11 -21.98 -9.08 -25.66
C MET A 11 -23.43 -8.57 -25.66
N HIS A 12 -23.77 -7.53 -26.43
CA HIS A 12 -25.17 -7.13 -26.61
C HIS A 12 -25.96 -8.18 -27.41
N GLU A 13 -25.36 -8.74 -28.47
CA GLU A 13 -25.97 -9.84 -29.23
C GLU A 13 -26.13 -11.10 -28.37
N CYS A 14 -25.12 -11.38 -27.54
CA CYS A 14 -25.19 -12.46 -26.56
C CYS A 14 -26.37 -12.26 -25.61
N ALA A 15 -26.56 -11.06 -25.05
CA ALA A 15 -27.64 -10.75 -24.12
C ALA A 15 -29.03 -10.94 -24.74
N ASP A 16 -29.19 -10.68 -26.04
CA ASP A 16 -30.46 -10.85 -26.74
C ASP A 16 -30.77 -12.33 -27.05
N ALA A 17 -29.75 -13.18 -27.09
CA ALA A 17 -29.88 -14.63 -27.29
C ALA A 17 -30.01 -15.43 -25.98
N MET A 18 -29.78 -14.80 -24.81
CA MET A 18 -29.86 -15.49 -23.52
C MET A 18 -31.32 -15.65 -23.04
N PRO A 19 -31.62 -16.75 -22.30
CA PRO A 19 -32.90 -16.91 -21.61
C PRO A 19 -33.06 -15.92 -20.45
N ASP A 20 -34.27 -15.79 -19.91
CA ASP A 20 -34.61 -14.88 -18.80
C ASP A 20 -33.69 -15.05 -17.58
N VAL A 21 -33.23 -16.28 -17.32
CA VAL A 21 -32.20 -16.61 -16.33
C VAL A 21 -31.18 -17.54 -16.97
N PHE A 22 -29.92 -17.14 -16.92
CA PHE A 22 -28.81 -17.89 -17.52
C PHE A 22 -27.58 -17.92 -16.59
N ARG A 23 -26.66 -18.84 -16.85
CA ARG A 23 -25.39 -19.01 -16.15
C ARG A 23 -24.21 -18.73 -17.09
N TYR A 24 -23.02 -18.64 -16.51
CA TYR A 24 -21.78 -18.43 -17.28
C TYR A 24 -21.58 -19.48 -18.38
N ASP A 25 -21.98 -20.74 -18.14
CA ASP A 25 -21.84 -21.81 -19.13
C ASP A 25 -22.73 -21.60 -20.37
N ASP A 26 -23.87 -20.93 -20.23
CA ASP A 26 -24.76 -20.61 -21.35
C ASP A 26 -24.11 -19.54 -22.26
N VAL A 27 -23.51 -18.52 -21.64
CA VAL A 27 -22.73 -17.48 -22.35
C VAL A 27 -21.52 -18.11 -23.04
N ARG A 28 -20.79 -18.98 -22.32
CA ARG A 28 -19.63 -19.68 -22.87
C ARG A 28 -20.01 -20.57 -24.04
N GLY A 29 -21.14 -21.28 -23.96
CA GLY A 29 -21.69 -22.10 -25.04
C GLY A 29 -22.02 -21.27 -26.29
N TRP A 30 -22.70 -20.13 -26.10
CA TRP A 30 -23.03 -19.22 -27.20
C TRP A 30 -21.79 -18.64 -27.90
N PHE A 31 -20.76 -18.25 -27.13
CA PHE A 31 -19.49 -17.78 -27.69
C PHE A 31 -18.70 -18.90 -28.37
N ALA A 32 -18.71 -20.13 -27.84
CA ALA A 32 -18.04 -21.25 -28.48
C ALA A 32 -18.66 -21.60 -29.85
N GLU A 33 -19.97 -21.38 -30.02
CA GLU A 33 -20.69 -21.65 -31.27
C GLU A 33 -20.61 -20.49 -32.28
N SER A 34 -20.69 -19.25 -31.81
CA SER A 34 -20.76 -18.05 -32.66
C SER A 34 -19.42 -17.34 -32.87
N TYR A 35 -18.50 -17.44 -31.90
CA TYR A 35 -17.23 -16.71 -31.86
C TYR A 35 -16.11 -17.52 -31.15
N PRO A 36 -15.71 -18.70 -31.68
CA PRO A 36 -14.89 -19.69 -30.98
C PRO A 36 -13.50 -19.22 -30.57
N ASP A 37 -12.96 -18.21 -31.26
CA ASP A 37 -11.62 -17.70 -30.99
C ASP A 37 -11.57 -16.77 -29.73
N VAL A 38 -12.73 -16.38 -29.17
CA VAL A 38 -12.78 -15.47 -28.02
C VAL A 38 -12.40 -16.24 -26.75
N ASN A 39 -11.31 -15.82 -26.11
CA ASN A 39 -10.82 -16.44 -24.88
C ASN A 39 -11.86 -16.37 -23.74
N GLU A 40 -12.06 -17.48 -23.03
CA GLU A 40 -12.95 -17.60 -21.87
C GLU A 40 -12.69 -16.55 -20.78
N ALA A 41 -11.42 -16.20 -20.53
CA ALA A 41 -11.08 -15.14 -19.58
C ALA A 41 -11.67 -13.78 -20.00
N THR A 42 -11.69 -13.51 -21.31
CA THR A 42 -12.30 -12.31 -21.90
C THR A 42 -13.82 -12.34 -21.74
N ILE A 43 -14.46 -13.48 -22.01
CA ILE A 43 -15.92 -13.67 -21.85
C ILE A 43 -16.32 -13.40 -20.40
N ARG A 44 -15.61 -14.00 -19.44
CA ARG A 44 -15.85 -13.84 -18.00
C ARG A 44 -15.67 -12.39 -17.55
N ALA A 45 -14.62 -11.71 -18.04
CA ALA A 45 -14.37 -10.32 -17.70
C ALA A 45 -15.49 -9.39 -18.19
N HIS A 46 -16.01 -9.61 -19.40
CA HIS A 46 -17.11 -8.82 -19.95
C HIS A 46 -18.46 -9.14 -19.28
N LEU A 47 -18.74 -10.40 -18.97
CA LEU A 47 -19.95 -10.77 -18.22
C LEU A 47 -19.99 -10.08 -16.85
N ILE A 48 -18.88 -10.14 -16.09
CA ILE A 48 -18.79 -9.50 -14.77
C ILE A 48 -18.79 -7.97 -14.91
N GLY A 49 -18.04 -7.44 -15.88
CA GLY A 49 -17.88 -6.00 -16.07
C GLY A 49 -19.13 -5.28 -16.56
N MET A 50 -20.03 -5.99 -17.25
CA MET A 50 -21.29 -5.44 -17.78
C MET A 50 -22.53 -5.92 -16.98
N THR A 51 -22.34 -6.44 -15.77
CA THR A 51 -23.41 -6.75 -14.82
C THR A 51 -23.62 -5.59 -13.84
N GLU A 52 -24.87 -5.25 -13.50
CA GLU A 52 -25.20 -4.28 -12.45
C GLU A 52 -24.46 -4.57 -11.13
N GLY A 53 -23.76 -3.57 -10.59
CA GLY A 53 -22.96 -3.71 -9.37
C GLY A 53 -21.72 -4.60 -9.52
N GLY A 54 -21.42 -5.06 -10.72
CA GLY A 54 -20.20 -5.81 -11.04
C GLY A 54 -18.96 -4.93 -10.90
N ARG A 55 -17.97 -5.39 -10.12
CA ARG A 55 -16.65 -4.76 -10.07
C ARG A 55 -15.91 -5.09 -11.37
N ALA A 56 -16.09 -4.25 -12.39
CA ALA A 56 -15.29 -4.32 -13.59
C ALA A 56 -13.80 -4.18 -13.24
N LYS A 57 -13.03 -5.27 -13.33
CA LYS A 57 -11.57 -5.25 -13.08
C LYS A 57 -10.79 -4.43 -14.12
N HIS A 58 -11.42 -4.02 -15.23
CA HIS A 58 -10.79 -3.26 -16.30
C HIS A 58 -11.51 -1.91 -16.54
N VAL A 59 -10.71 -0.84 -16.62
CA VAL A 59 -11.14 0.57 -16.86
C VAL A 59 -12.02 0.72 -18.10
N GLN A 60 -11.84 -0.13 -19.11
CA GLN A 60 -12.63 -0.11 -20.35
C GLN A 60 -14.14 -0.33 -20.17
N PHE A 61 -14.57 -0.86 -19.02
CA PHE A 61 -15.98 -1.06 -18.69
C PHE A 61 -16.56 0.00 -17.76
N ALA A 62 -15.71 0.88 -17.18
CA ALA A 62 -16.16 1.93 -16.26
C ALA A 62 -17.04 3.00 -16.94
N ALA A 63 -16.92 3.13 -18.26
CA ALA A 63 -17.70 4.05 -19.08
C ALA A 63 -18.89 3.38 -19.81
N ARG A 64 -19.16 2.09 -19.56
CA ARG A 64 -20.15 1.30 -20.31
C ARG A 64 -21.40 1.05 -19.48
N SER A 65 -22.56 1.05 -20.12
CA SER A 65 -23.82 0.72 -19.43
C SER A 65 -23.91 -0.78 -19.14
N PRO A 66 -24.46 -1.19 -17.99
CA PRO A 66 -24.70 -2.60 -17.71
C PRO A 66 -25.74 -3.17 -18.70
N ILE A 67 -25.56 -4.44 -19.06
CA ILE A 67 -26.50 -5.19 -19.92
C ILE A 67 -27.05 -6.44 -19.22
N PHE A 68 -26.53 -6.79 -18.04
CA PHE A 68 -26.96 -7.93 -17.23
C PHE A 68 -27.32 -7.51 -15.80
N ARG A 69 -28.27 -8.22 -15.19
CA ARG A 69 -28.56 -8.16 -13.75
C ARG A 69 -28.15 -9.46 -13.09
N ARG A 70 -27.66 -9.38 -11.85
CA ARG A 70 -27.41 -10.58 -11.03
C ARG A 70 -28.69 -10.94 -10.27
N VAL A 71 -29.20 -12.14 -10.50
CA VAL A 71 -30.43 -12.65 -9.85
C VAL A 71 -30.10 -13.50 -8.63
N ALA A 72 -29.03 -14.31 -8.72
CA ALA A 72 -28.50 -15.10 -7.61
C ALA A 72 -26.99 -15.35 -7.81
N ARG A 73 -26.34 -16.06 -6.89
CA ARG A 73 -24.92 -16.40 -7.02
C ARG A 73 -24.69 -17.28 -8.26
N GLY A 74 -24.13 -16.67 -9.30
CA GLY A 74 -23.82 -17.36 -10.57
C GLY A 74 -24.96 -17.36 -11.59
N GLU A 75 -26.07 -16.69 -11.31
CA GLU A 75 -27.23 -16.58 -12.20
C GLU A 75 -27.46 -15.12 -12.59
N TYR A 76 -27.70 -14.91 -13.87
CA TYR A 76 -27.82 -13.60 -14.51
C TYR A 76 -29.09 -13.53 -15.34
N SER A 77 -29.57 -12.32 -15.57
CA SER A 77 -30.71 -12.03 -16.43
C SER A 77 -30.37 -10.88 -17.36
N PRO A 78 -30.72 -10.93 -18.66
CA PRO A 78 -30.45 -9.84 -19.58
C PRO A 78 -31.34 -8.63 -19.24
N ILE A 79 -30.74 -7.44 -19.23
CA ILE A 79 -31.51 -6.19 -19.15
C ILE A 79 -32.25 -6.02 -20.48
N PRO A 80 -33.56 -5.74 -20.49
CA PRO A 80 -34.29 -5.49 -21.73
C PRO A 80 -33.66 -4.35 -22.54
N LEU A 81 -33.63 -4.47 -23.86
CA LEU A 81 -33.10 -3.44 -24.79
C LEU A 81 -33.50 -1.99 -24.45
N PRO A 82 -34.78 -1.65 -24.14
CA PRO A 82 -35.16 -0.27 -23.82
C PRO A 82 -34.59 0.27 -22.50
N GLU A 83 -34.06 -0.61 -21.64
CA GLU A 83 -33.45 -0.26 -20.35
C GLU A 83 -31.92 -0.22 -20.41
N ARG A 84 -31.31 -0.61 -21.55
CA ARG A 84 -29.86 -0.53 -21.75
C ARG A 84 -29.47 0.91 -22.09
N GLY A 85 -28.58 1.50 -21.31
CA GLY A 85 -28.16 2.91 -21.45
C GLY A 85 -27.22 3.22 -22.61
N GLU A 86 -26.89 2.23 -23.46
CA GLU A 86 -25.93 2.37 -24.55
C GLU A 86 -26.40 1.62 -25.79
N ASP A 87 -26.42 2.30 -26.94
CA ASP A 87 -26.74 1.72 -28.25
C ASP A 87 -25.45 1.13 -28.86
N PRO A 88 -25.38 -0.20 -29.09
CA PRO A 88 -24.18 -0.86 -29.61
C PRO A 88 -23.80 -0.40 -31.03
N ASP A 89 -24.72 0.16 -31.80
CA ASP A 89 -24.52 0.60 -33.19
C ASP A 89 -24.30 2.12 -33.34
N ALA A 90 -24.18 2.85 -32.23
CA ALA A 90 -23.92 4.30 -32.27
C ALA A 90 -22.54 4.63 -32.85
N ALA A 91 -22.50 5.49 -33.88
CA ALA A 91 -21.26 5.94 -34.51
C ALA A 91 -20.44 6.83 -33.55
N TYR A 92 -19.33 6.31 -33.00
CA TYR A 92 -18.39 7.12 -32.21
C TYR A 92 -17.61 8.09 -33.11
N PRO A 93 -17.46 9.37 -32.72
CA PRO A 93 -16.59 10.29 -33.45
C PRO A 93 -15.12 9.87 -33.31
N SER A 94 -14.41 9.82 -34.44
CA SER A 94 -12.96 9.56 -34.49
C SER A 94 -12.17 10.66 -33.74
N PRO A 95 -11.05 10.33 -33.06
CA PRO A 95 -10.23 11.30 -32.35
C PRO A 95 -9.50 12.20 -33.37
N SER A 96 -10.10 13.35 -33.68
CA SER A 96 -9.50 14.35 -34.56
C SER A 96 -8.82 15.45 -33.73
N ARG A 97 -7.50 15.53 -33.89
CA ARG A 97 -6.62 16.72 -33.75
C ARG A 97 -7.30 17.98 -33.18
N ILE A 98 -7.07 18.27 -31.91
CA ILE A 98 -7.27 19.62 -31.38
C ILE A 98 -6.12 20.49 -31.91
N LYS A 99 -6.48 21.40 -32.84
CA LYS A 99 -5.63 22.50 -33.28
C LYS A 99 -5.57 23.56 -32.19
N MET A 100 -4.36 23.94 -31.81
CA MET A 100 -4.07 25.18 -31.10
C MET A 100 -4.41 26.39 -31.97
N SER A 101 -5.35 27.22 -31.52
CA SER A 101 -5.41 28.65 -31.87
C SER A 101 -6.44 29.35 -30.98
N GLY A 102 -5.99 29.87 -29.84
CA GLY A 102 -6.74 30.78 -28.99
C GLY A 102 -6.06 32.15 -28.97
N THR A 103 -6.44 33.03 -29.89
CA THR A 103 -6.24 34.48 -29.76
C THR A 103 -7.45 35.06 -29.06
N GLY A 104 -7.31 35.40 -27.78
CA GLY A 104 -8.31 36.07 -26.96
C GLY A 104 -7.63 37.09 -26.06
N HIS A 105 -7.62 38.33 -26.53
CA HIS A 105 -7.02 39.51 -25.93
C HIS A 105 -7.87 39.94 -24.71
N HIS A 106 -7.29 40.07 -23.52
CA HIS A 106 -7.86 40.87 -22.43
C HIS A 106 -6.77 41.76 -21.81
N PRO A 107 -7.08 43.05 -21.50
CA PRO A 107 -6.09 44.06 -21.20
C PRO A 107 -5.72 44.13 -19.70
N LEU A 108 -4.47 44.53 -19.46
CA LEU A 108 -3.89 44.84 -18.15
C LEU A 108 -4.50 46.13 -17.55
N PRO A 109 -4.66 46.23 -16.21
CA PRO A 109 -4.76 47.52 -15.52
C PRO A 109 -3.36 48.07 -15.18
N PRO A 110 -3.24 49.39 -14.89
CA PRO A 110 -2.01 50.13 -15.07
C PRO A 110 -1.02 50.06 -13.91
N ASP A 111 0.22 50.27 -14.32
CA ASP A 111 1.46 50.53 -13.62
C ASP A 111 1.37 51.84 -12.81
N ASP A 112 1.55 51.78 -11.49
CA ASP A 112 1.84 52.94 -10.65
C ASP A 112 3.28 52.80 -10.14
N GLY A 113 4.10 53.74 -10.59
CA GLY A 113 5.53 53.83 -10.33
C GLY A 113 5.91 54.27 -8.90
N PRO A 114 7.21 54.59 -8.69
CA PRO A 114 7.92 54.34 -7.45
C PRO A 114 7.80 55.48 -6.43
N VAL A 115 7.87 55.13 -5.14
CA VAL A 115 7.97 56.10 -4.03
C VAL A 115 9.31 55.91 -3.29
N PRO A 116 10.02 56.99 -2.91
CA PRO A 116 11.45 56.98 -2.62
C PRO A 116 11.81 56.90 -1.12
N ASP A 117 13.10 56.61 -0.89
CA ASP A 117 13.90 56.65 0.34
C ASP A 117 13.72 57.87 1.24
N ALA A 118 13.74 57.64 2.57
CA ALA A 118 14.42 58.48 3.58
C ALA A 118 14.46 57.77 4.98
N PRO A 119 15.28 58.20 5.96
CA PRO A 119 16.31 57.35 6.59
C PRO A 119 16.25 57.20 8.15
N VAL A 120 16.96 56.18 8.68
CA VAL A 120 17.90 56.14 9.87
C VAL A 120 17.29 56.50 11.27
N PRO A 121 17.61 55.85 12.43
CA PRO A 121 18.98 55.64 12.92
C PRO A 121 19.37 54.38 13.71
N ASP A 122 20.70 54.21 13.76
CA ASP A 122 21.52 53.37 14.63
C ASP A 122 21.31 53.61 16.14
N ALA A 123 21.46 52.57 16.96
CA ALA A 123 22.12 52.64 18.27
C ALA A 123 22.49 51.24 18.82
N GLU A 124 23.80 50.98 18.79
CA GLU A 124 24.66 50.41 19.84
C GLU A 124 24.36 49.09 20.57
N ALA A 125 25.24 48.12 20.30
CA ALA A 125 26.05 47.30 21.21
C ALA A 125 25.64 47.12 22.69
N GLY A 126 25.52 45.85 23.08
CA GLY A 126 25.60 45.37 24.47
C GLY A 126 26.01 43.90 24.49
N VAL A 127 27.01 43.59 25.31
CA VAL A 127 27.82 42.37 25.38
C VAL A 127 27.28 41.41 26.45
N ASP A 128 27.56 40.11 26.27
CA ASP A 128 27.53 38.98 27.23
C ASP A 128 26.23 38.66 27.98
N ASP A 129 25.63 37.50 27.67
CA ASP A 129 25.51 36.43 28.67
C ASP A 129 25.23 35.08 27.99
N ALA A 130 26.09 34.09 28.23
CA ALA A 130 25.75 32.67 28.11
C ALA A 130 25.17 32.25 29.46
N PRO A 131 24.14 31.37 29.53
CA PRO A 131 24.51 29.95 29.58
C PRO A 131 23.46 28.97 29.01
N SER A 132 23.89 27.71 29.01
CA SER A 132 23.06 26.50 29.09
C SER A 132 22.59 25.90 27.78
N THR A 133 23.53 25.20 27.14
CA THR A 133 23.28 23.97 26.39
C THR A 133 22.37 23.03 27.21
N SER A 134 21.09 22.91 26.84
CA SER A 134 20.28 21.79 27.29
C SER A 134 20.81 20.55 26.58
N ALA A 135 21.57 19.76 27.32
CA ALA A 135 21.92 18.39 26.95
C ALA A 135 20.63 17.67 26.54
N GLY A 136 20.58 17.18 25.29
CA GLY A 136 19.62 16.18 24.89
C GLY A 136 19.75 14.96 25.79
N PRO A 137 18.68 14.18 26.00
CA PRO A 137 18.76 13.01 26.86
C PRO A 137 19.78 12.06 26.24
N ALA A 138 20.86 11.87 26.99
CA ALA A 138 21.87 10.88 26.71
C ALA A 138 21.19 9.51 26.59
N ALA A 139 21.58 8.77 25.56
CA ALA A 139 21.24 7.36 25.41
C ALA A 139 21.57 6.61 26.70
N SER A 140 20.55 6.10 27.38
CA SER A 140 20.69 5.20 28.51
C SER A 140 20.04 3.86 28.16
N THR A 141 20.91 2.86 28.02
CA THR A 141 20.80 1.49 28.55
C THR A 141 19.48 0.73 28.39
N PHE A 142 19.55 -0.31 27.56
CA PHE A 142 18.80 -1.57 27.59
C PHE A 142 18.20 -1.92 28.98
N ASP A 143 16.91 -1.64 29.17
CA ASP A 143 15.92 -2.34 30.05
C ASP A 143 14.61 -1.53 30.28
N ASP A 144 14.29 -0.49 29.49
CA ASP A 144 12.98 0.17 29.62
C ASP A 144 11.88 -0.69 28.97
N GLU A 145 11.07 -1.33 29.80
CA GLU A 145 9.71 -1.75 29.46
C GLU A 145 8.99 -0.54 28.82
N PRO A 146 8.32 -0.70 27.66
CA PRO A 146 7.72 0.43 26.98
C PRO A 146 6.77 1.16 27.92
N PRO A 147 6.78 2.51 27.92
CA PRO A 147 6.00 3.28 28.87
C PRO A 147 4.52 2.89 28.76
N THR A 148 3.89 2.68 29.92
CA THR A 148 2.47 2.32 30.00
C THR A 148 1.65 3.39 29.31
N PRO A 149 0.77 3.04 28.36
CA PRO A 149 -0.02 4.03 27.64
C PRO A 149 -1.03 4.70 28.59
N ASP A 150 -1.30 5.99 28.39
CA ASP A 150 -2.37 6.69 29.10
C ASP A 150 -3.74 6.26 28.55
N VAL A 151 -3.80 6.07 27.22
CA VAL A 151 -5.01 5.69 26.49
C VAL A 151 -4.74 4.55 25.52
N VAL A 152 -5.65 3.57 25.48
CA VAL A 152 -5.65 2.46 24.52
C VAL A 152 -6.87 2.53 23.59
N LEU A 153 -6.64 2.53 22.28
CA LEU A 153 -7.70 2.52 21.26
C LEU A 153 -7.77 1.17 20.57
N LEU A 154 -8.89 0.45 20.72
CA LEU A 154 -9.07 -0.88 20.16
C LEU A 154 -9.87 -0.85 18.86
N GLY A 155 -9.29 -1.33 17.77
CA GLY A 155 -9.93 -1.41 16.45
C GLY A 155 -11.00 -2.50 16.38
N SER A 156 -12.20 -2.14 15.93
CA SER A 156 -13.23 -3.12 15.57
C SER A 156 -12.77 -4.03 14.43
N ILE A 157 -12.80 -5.35 14.63
CA ILE A 157 -12.60 -6.35 13.58
C ILE A 157 -13.50 -7.57 13.81
N GLY A 158 -13.84 -8.24 12.71
CA GLY A 158 -14.43 -9.57 12.73
C GLY A 158 -15.92 -9.59 13.06
N ASP A 159 -16.36 -10.76 13.53
CA ASP A 159 -17.77 -11.05 13.76
C ASP A 159 -18.38 -10.18 14.85
N ARG A 160 -19.65 -9.83 14.66
CA ARG A 160 -20.42 -8.98 15.58
C ARG A 160 -21.63 -9.72 16.11
N VAL A 161 -22.07 -9.34 17.31
CA VAL A 161 -23.42 -9.66 17.78
C VAL A 161 -24.47 -9.07 16.82
N ASN A 162 -25.66 -9.65 16.76
CA ASN A 162 -26.76 -9.19 15.89
C ASN A 162 -27.79 -8.32 16.62
N VAL A 163 -27.51 -7.93 17.86
CA VAL A 163 -28.38 -7.12 18.73
C VAL A 163 -27.57 -5.99 19.37
N PRO A 164 -28.19 -4.86 19.75
CA PRO A 164 -27.49 -3.82 20.49
C PRO A 164 -26.86 -4.36 21.77
N ALA A 165 -25.63 -3.96 22.02
CA ALA A 165 -24.84 -4.37 23.19
C ALA A 165 -23.85 -3.25 23.58
N PRO A 166 -23.26 -3.30 24.78
CA PRO A 166 -22.13 -2.45 25.13
C PRO A 166 -20.98 -2.63 24.14
N ALA A 167 -20.29 -1.55 23.76
CA ALA A 167 -19.24 -1.56 22.73
C ALA A 167 -18.17 -2.64 22.96
N LYS A 168 -17.81 -2.90 24.23
CA LYS A 168 -16.84 -3.95 24.62
C LYS A 168 -17.29 -5.40 24.31
N GLU A 169 -18.58 -5.62 24.10
CA GLU A 169 -19.20 -6.94 23.91
C GLU A 169 -19.71 -7.16 22.48
N VAL A 170 -19.63 -6.14 21.62
CA VAL A 170 -20.17 -6.21 20.26
C VAL A 170 -19.34 -7.11 19.35
N TYR A 171 -18.01 -6.97 19.42
CA TYR A 171 -17.07 -7.69 18.55
C TYR A 171 -16.65 -9.02 19.20
N ARG A 172 -16.70 -10.11 18.46
CA ARG A 172 -16.46 -11.48 18.97
C ARG A 172 -15.13 -12.08 18.57
N GLU A 173 -14.40 -11.42 17.69
CA GLU A 173 -13.12 -11.90 17.19
C GLU A 173 -12.12 -12.13 18.33
N VAL A 174 -11.39 -13.25 18.28
CA VAL A 174 -10.46 -13.64 19.35
C VAL A 174 -9.40 -12.57 19.59
N SER A 175 -8.83 -12.00 18.51
CA SER A 175 -7.83 -10.93 18.61
C SER A 175 -8.37 -9.67 19.30
N PHE A 176 -9.62 -9.31 19.06
CA PHE A 176 -10.28 -8.21 19.75
C PHE A 176 -10.48 -8.53 21.24
N GLN A 177 -10.92 -9.75 21.57
CA GLN A 177 -11.13 -10.17 22.96
C GLN A 177 -9.81 -10.21 23.75
N LEU A 178 -8.72 -10.65 23.13
CA LEU A 178 -7.38 -10.59 23.74
C LEU A 178 -6.91 -9.16 23.96
N SER A 179 -7.06 -8.29 22.96
CA SER A 179 -6.69 -6.87 23.08
C SER A 179 -7.53 -6.14 24.13
N ARG A 180 -8.82 -6.50 24.24
CA ARG A 180 -9.71 -6.02 25.31
C ARG A 180 -9.22 -6.46 26.68
N LEU A 181 -8.87 -7.73 26.85
CA LEU A 181 -8.36 -8.24 28.13
C LEU A 181 -7.06 -7.53 28.52
N ASP A 182 -6.15 -7.34 27.57
CA ASP A 182 -4.91 -6.58 27.79
C ASP A 182 -5.20 -5.13 28.23
N ALA A 183 -6.10 -4.43 27.52
CA ALA A 183 -6.51 -3.08 27.88
C ALA A 183 -7.15 -3.01 29.28
N GLU A 184 -8.04 -3.95 29.63
CA GLU A 184 -8.67 -4.02 30.95
C GLU A 184 -7.65 -4.29 32.07
N LEU A 185 -6.60 -5.07 31.79
CA LEU A 185 -5.53 -5.38 32.75
C LEU A 185 -4.48 -4.27 32.86
N SER A 186 -4.29 -3.46 31.82
CA SER A 186 -3.30 -2.37 31.79
C SER A 186 -3.59 -1.25 32.79
N GLY A 187 -4.86 -1.06 33.17
CA GLY A 187 -5.31 0.05 34.00
C GLY A 187 -5.43 1.39 33.26
N SER A 188 -5.05 1.44 31.98
CA SER A 188 -5.20 2.61 31.11
C SER A 188 -6.68 2.87 30.77
N GLU A 189 -7.01 4.12 30.45
CA GLU A 189 -8.31 4.40 29.84
C GLU A 189 -8.36 3.79 28.45
N TRP A 190 -9.48 3.17 28.07
CA TRP A 190 -9.57 2.52 26.77
C TRP A 190 -10.92 2.69 26.11
N PHE A 191 -10.89 2.68 24.79
CA PHE A 191 -12.04 2.97 23.94
C PHE A 191 -12.08 2.04 22.73
N VAL A 192 -13.27 1.89 22.16
CA VAL A 192 -13.50 1.07 20.97
C VAL A 192 -13.63 1.98 19.75
N LEU A 193 -12.85 1.70 18.71
CA LEU A 193 -12.95 2.32 17.41
C LEU A 193 -13.94 1.54 16.56
N SER A 194 -15.01 2.19 16.12
CA SER A 194 -16.01 1.64 15.19
C SER A 194 -15.98 2.42 13.87
N ALA A 195 -16.08 1.69 12.76
CA ALA A 195 -16.14 2.31 11.43
C ALA A 195 -17.36 3.20 11.22
N GLU A 196 -18.48 2.92 11.91
CA GLU A 196 -19.73 3.66 11.77
C GLU A 196 -19.94 4.69 12.87
N HIS A 197 -19.55 4.35 14.12
CA HIS A 197 -19.85 5.17 15.30
C HIS A 197 -18.66 6.01 15.79
N GLY A 198 -17.48 5.84 15.20
CA GLY A 198 -16.29 6.60 15.60
C GLY A 198 -15.62 6.01 16.83
N LEU A 199 -15.73 6.70 17.96
CA LEU A 199 -15.07 6.34 19.23
C LEU A 199 -16.11 6.15 20.33
N LEU A 200 -16.11 4.98 20.96
CA LEU A 200 -17.08 4.58 21.97
C LEU A 200 -16.41 4.21 23.29
N ALA A 201 -17.03 4.60 24.40
CA ALA A 201 -16.63 4.09 25.71
C ALA A 201 -17.01 2.61 25.85
N PRO A 202 -16.29 1.80 26.66
CA PRO A 202 -16.50 0.36 26.75
C PRO A 202 -17.94 -0.06 27.09
N ASN A 203 -18.61 0.73 27.93
CA ASN A 203 -19.97 0.47 28.40
C ASN A 203 -21.05 1.23 27.59
N GLU A 204 -20.65 2.00 26.58
CA GLU A 204 -21.58 2.71 25.70
C GLU A 204 -22.33 1.71 24.83
N TRP A 205 -23.65 1.83 24.78
CA TRP A 205 -24.48 0.93 23.98
C TRP A 205 -24.45 1.35 22.52
N MET A 206 -24.19 0.39 21.64
CA MET A 206 -24.24 0.60 20.20
C MET A 206 -25.04 -0.51 19.51
N SER A 207 -25.68 -0.16 18.41
CA SER A 207 -26.13 -1.16 17.45
C SER A 207 -24.91 -1.70 16.69
N PRO A 208 -24.89 -3.00 16.32
CA PRO A 208 -23.82 -3.58 15.52
C PRO A 208 -23.60 -2.76 14.25
N ASP A 209 -22.35 -2.38 13.98
CA ASP A 209 -22.02 -1.63 12.76
C ASP A 209 -22.04 -2.54 11.53
N SER A 210 -22.47 -1.97 10.41
CA SER A 210 -22.55 -2.67 9.12
C SER A 210 -21.34 -2.43 8.23
N ARG A 211 -20.49 -1.47 8.61
CA ARG A 211 -19.36 -0.98 7.81
C ARG A 211 -18.05 -1.63 8.26
N THR A 212 -17.15 -1.78 7.30
CA THR A 212 -15.76 -2.17 7.53
C THR A 212 -14.88 -1.01 7.11
N MET A 213 -13.95 -0.58 7.96
CA MET A 213 -13.10 0.58 7.67
C MET A 213 -12.30 0.42 6.38
N ALA A 214 -11.84 -0.81 6.09
CA ALA A 214 -11.09 -1.16 4.88
C ALA A 214 -11.90 -0.96 3.58
N ASP A 215 -13.24 -1.00 3.65
CA ASP A 215 -14.11 -0.74 2.49
C ASP A 215 -14.39 0.76 2.29
N MET A 216 -14.03 1.60 3.26
CA MET A 216 -14.31 3.03 3.20
C MET A 216 -13.25 3.76 2.37
N ASP A 217 -13.70 4.76 1.60
CA ASP A 217 -12.82 5.64 0.83
C ASP A 217 -11.82 6.38 1.74
N PRO A 218 -10.56 6.62 1.31
CA PRO A 218 -9.57 7.34 2.12
C PRO A 218 -10.05 8.72 2.62
N ALA A 219 -10.88 9.44 1.86
CA ALA A 219 -11.44 10.71 2.31
C ALA A 219 -12.42 10.54 3.49
N TYR A 220 -13.19 9.45 3.50
CA TYR A 220 -14.04 9.11 4.65
C TYR A 220 -13.19 8.87 5.90
N ARG A 221 -12.09 8.10 5.76
CA ARG A 221 -11.20 7.78 6.88
C ARG A 221 -10.56 9.03 7.49
N VAL A 222 -10.26 10.05 6.68
CA VAL A 222 -9.77 11.35 7.16
C VAL A 222 -10.81 12.07 8.01
N VAL A 223 -12.06 12.18 7.53
CA VAL A 223 -13.14 12.84 8.30
C VAL A 223 -13.47 12.06 9.57
N TRP A 224 -13.52 10.74 9.46
CA TRP A 224 -13.72 9.83 10.60
C TRP A 224 -12.63 10.01 11.66
N ALA A 225 -11.36 10.08 11.26
CA ALA A 225 -10.24 10.29 12.19
C ALA A 225 -10.35 11.62 12.94
N SER A 226 -10.70 12.71 12.25
CA SER A 226 -10.94 14.00 12.89
C SER A 226 -12.07 13.94 13.94
N TRP A 227 -13.13 13.19 13.64
CA TRP A 227 -14.23 12.95 14.59
C TRP A 227 -13.78 12.15 15.82
N VAL A 228 -12.98 11.10 15.62
CA VAL A 228 -12.42 10.29 16.70
C VAL A 228 -11.53 11.13 17.61
N VAL A 229 -10.62 11.94 17.05
CA VAL A 229 -9.72 12.80 17.85
C VAL A 229 -10.52 13.82 18.66
N ALA A 230 -11.50 14.49 18.04
CA ALA A 230 -12.37 15.44 18.73
C ALA A 230 -13.19 14.76 19.84
N ARG A 231 -13.69 13.54 19.58
CA ARG A 231 -14.42 12.76 20.59
C ARG A 231 -13.51 12.34 21.73
N LEU A 232 -12.29 11.89 21.45
CA LEU A 232 -11.31 11.52 22.47
C LEU A 232 -11.00 12.72 23.36
N GLN A 233 -10.72 13.88 22.77
CA GLN A 233 -10.51 15.13 23.50
C GLN A 233 -11.69 15.50 24.41
N SER A 234 -12.93 15.23 23.98
CA SER A 234 -14.11 15.47 24.82
C SER A 234 -14.22 14.52 26.02
N LEU A 235 -13.59 13.36 25.96
CA LEU A 235 -13.64 12.32 26.99
C LEU A 235 -12.47 12.46 27.98
N VAL A 236 -11.25 12.66 27.48
CA VAL A 236 -10.02 12.65 28.29
C VAL A 236 -9.38 14.03 28.48
N GLY A 237 -9.86 15.04 27.76
CA GLY A 237 -9.30 16.39 27.78
C GLY A 237 -8.18 16.62 26.77
N SER A 238 -7.13 17.36 27.15
CA SER A 238 -5.99 17.61 26.27
C SER A 238 -5.25 16.32 25.95
N LEU A 239 -4.84 16.14 24.69
CA LEU A 239 -4.00 15.01 24.27
C LEU A 239 -2.51 15.32 24.29
N ASP A 240 -2.15 16.57 24.59
CA ASP A 240 -0.77 17.02 24.62
C ASP A 240 0.04 16.25 25.67
N GLY A 241 1.08 15.54 25.20
CA GLY A 241 1.95 14.72 26.04
C GLY A 241 1.40 13.35 26.43
N LEU A 242 0.18 12.99 26.03
CA LEU A 242 -0.38 11.65 26.31
C LEU A 242 0.23 10.59 25.39
N ILE A 243 0.43 9.39 25.94
CA ILE A 243 0.81 8.20 25.19
C ILE A 243 -0.44 7.43 24.78
N VAL A 244 -0.76 7.46 23.49
CA VAL A 244 -1.92 6.78 22.91
C VAL A 244 -1.45 5.54 22.16
N ARG A 245 -1.80 4.36 22.67
CA ARG A 245 -1.57 3.08 21.99
C ARG A 245 -2.79 2.73 21.14
N VAL A 246 -2.59 2.40 19.87
CA VAL A 246 -3.66 2.01 18.95
C VAL A 246 -3.47 0.55 18.53
N ASP A 247 -4.39 -0.30 18.95
CA ASP A 247 -4.42 -1.73 18.67
C ASP A 247 -5.55 -1.99 17.66
N ALA A 248 -5.29 -1.66 16.41
CA ALA A 248 -6.30 -1.69 15.35
C ALA A 248 -5.71 -2.15 14.01
N PRO A 249 -6.53 -2.72 13.11
CA PRO A 249 -6.13 -2.99 11.74
C PRO A 249 -5.66 -1.70 11.04
N ASP A 250 -4.73 -1.82 10.09
CA ASP A 250 -4.11 -0.70 9.38
C ASP A 250 -5.13 0.30 8.79
N ALA A 251 -6.30 -0.17 8.37
CA ALA A 251 -7.38 0.67 7.87
C ALA A 251 -7.82 1.80 8.85
N PHE A 252 -7.64 1.60 10.16
CA PHE A 252 -7.95 2.60 11.20
C PHE A 252 -6.77 3.53 11.51
N VAL A 253 -5.55 3.16 11.13
CA VAL A 253 -4.32 3.76 11.66
C VAL A 253 -3.98 5.07 10.96
N GLY A 254 -3.98 5.09 9.62
CA GLY A 254 -3.31 6.15 8.84
C GLY A 254 -3.72 7.58 9.25
N PRO A 255 -4.90 8.05 8.84
CA PRO A 255 -5.37 9.38 9.20
C PRO A 255 -5.53 9.62 10.72
N LEU A 256 -5.79 8.56 11.50
CA LEU A 256 -5.95 8.67 12.96
C LEU A 256 -4.62 9.03 13.65
N PHE A 257 -3.52 8.39 13.27
CA PHE A 257 -2.20 8.69 13.81
C PHE A 257 -1.81 10.14 13.55
N ALA A 258 -2.04 10.62 12.33
CA ALA A 258 -1.77 12.01 11.98
C ALA A 258 -2.59 12.96 12.88
N GLY A 259 -3.89 12.72 13.04
CA GLY A 259 -4.75 13.57 13.87
C GLY A 259 -4.40 13.55 15.36
N LEU A 260 -4.04 12.40 15.91
CA LEU A 260 -3.60 12.27 17.30
C LEU A 260 -2.25 13.00 17.54
N GLN A 261 -1.31 12.85 16.62
CA GLN A 261 0.00 13.52 16.71
C GLN A 261 -0.12 15.04 16.55
N ASP A 262 -1.01 15.52 15.67
CA ASP A 262 -1.32 16.95 15.53
C ASP A 262 -1.95 17.53 16.83
N ALA A 263 -2.62 16.69 17.63
CA ALA A 263 -3.16 17.06 18.93
C ALA A 263 -2.12 16.99 20.08
N GLY A 264 -0.86 16.66 19.78
CA GLY A 264 0.24 16.60 20.75
C GLY A 264 0.47 15.24 21.40
N ALA A 265 -0.24 14.19 20.99
CA ALA A 265 -0.07 12.85 21.54
C ALA A 265 1.17 12.13 20.97
N ALA A 266 1.86 11.37 21.82
CA ALA A 266 2.79 10.35 21.41
C ALA A 266 2.00 9.08 21.04
N VAL A 267 2.04 8.68 19.77
CA VAL A 267 1.22 7.56 19.28
C VAL A 267 2.07 6.34 18.98
N SER A 268 1.65 5.18 19.47
CA SER A 268 2.24 3.88 19.16
C SER A 268 1.18 2.92 18.61
N SER A 269 1.61 1.93 17.84
CA SER A 269 0.77 0.81 17.45
C SER A 269 1.11 -0.40 18.32
N GLY A 270 0.13 -1.03 18.97
CA GLY A 270 0.33 -2.36 19.52
C GLY A 270 -0.04 -3.42 18.49
N SER A 271 0.73 -4.51 18.46
CA SER A 271 0.34 -5.71 17.73
C SER A 271 -0.64 -6.49 18.62
N PRO A 272 -1.78 -6.98 18.11
CA PRO A 272 -2.68 -7.85 18.87
C PRO A 272 -2.12 -9.27 19.10
N ALA A 273 -0.80 -9.44 19.15
CA ALA A 273 -0.12 -10.72 19.37
C ALA A 273 1.27 -10.51 19.99
N ALA A 274 1.32 -10.39 21.32
CA ALA A 274 2.55 -10.59 22.10
C ALA A 274 2.28 -11.34 23.42
N ALA A 275 1.16 -12.05 23.53
CA ALA A 275 0.87 -12.97 24.62
C ALA A 275 0.58 -14.36 24.05
N GLY A 276 1.64 -15.16 23.92
CA GLY A 276 1.59 -16.61 23.80
C GLY A 276 0.88 -17.19 22.56
N GLU A 277 1.64 -17.48 21.52
CA GLU A 277 1.45 -18.77 20.84
C GLU A 277 1.65 -19.85 21.91
N VAL A 278 0.54 -20.30 22.51
CA VAL A 278 0.54 -21.59 23.18
C VAL A 278 0.65 -22.62 22.07
N VAL A 279 1.88 -23.02 21.79
CA VAL A 279 2.18 -24.26 21.09
C VAL A 279 1.52 -25.36 21.95
N VAL A 280 0.40 -25.86 21.46
CA VAL A 280 -0.18 -27.09 21.98
C VAL A 280 0.73 -28.19 21.43
N ASP A 281 1.73 -28.57 22.24
CA ASP A 281 2.51 -29.79 22.00
C ASP A 281 1.53 -30.96 22.10
N ASP A 282 1.09 -31.47 20.95
CA ASP A 282 0.40 -32.76 20.88
C ASP A 282 1.50 -33.82 20.76
N GLU A 283 1.95 -34.26 21.93
CA GLU A 283 2.91 -35.35 22.13
C GLU A 283 2.29 -36.65 21.64
N ILE A 284 2.48 -36.99 20.36
CA ILE A 284 2.23 -38.35 19.86
C ILE A 284 3.51 -39.16 20.02
N ASP A 285 3.50 -39.93 21.11
CA ASP A 285 4.38 -41.05 21.39
C ASP A 285 4.44 -41.99 20.17
N THR A 286 5.64 -42.24 19.63
CA THR A 286 5.87 -43.43 18.80
C THR A 286 7.25 -44.00 19.09
N GLU A 287 7.27 -45.13 19.81
CA GLU A 287 8.45 -45.94 20.08
C GLU A 287 9.12 -46.46 18.78
N PRO A 288 10.44 -46.72 18.79
CA PRO A 288 11.16 -47.19 17.62
C PRO A 288 11.12 -48.72 17.49
N ALA A 289 10.74 -49.23 16.32
CA ALA A 289 10.86 -50.65 15.98
C ALA A 289 12.01 -50.90 14.99
N ALA A 290 13.03 -51.54 15.54
CA ALA A 290 14.06 -52.43 15.00
C ALA A 290 14.22 -52.66 13.47
N GLU A 291 15.50 -52.55 13.08
CA GLU A 291 16.28 -53.34 12.12
C GLU A 291 15.58 -54.46 11.34
N THR A 292 15.73 -54.45 10.01
CA THR A 292 16.03 -55.67 9.23
C THR A 292 16.90 -55.31 8.03
N GLN A 293 17.88 -56.17 7.78
CA GLN A 293 19.03 -56.00 6.90
C GLN A 293 18.90 -56.92 5.66
N VAL A 294 19.48 -56.47 4.53
CA VAL A 294 19.99 -57.17 3.30
C VAL A 294 18.99 -57.87 2.34
N PRO A 295 19.35 -58.13 1.04
CA PRO A 295 20.49 -57.67 0.21
C PRO A 295 20.15 -57.25 -1.25
N ASP A 296 21.19 -56.79 -1.97
CA ASP A 296 21.29 -56.52 -3.43
C ASP A 296 20.87 -57.69 -4.34
N GLU A 297 20.19 -57.41 -5.47
CA GLU A 297 20.32 -58.12 -6.76
C GLU A 297 20.03 -57.17 -7.94
N ASP A 298 20.89 -57.23 -8.96
CA ASP A 298 20.76 -56.60 -10.28
C ASP A 298 19.60 -57.19 -11.10
N GLU A 299 18.88 -56.38 -11.90
CA GLU A 299 18.38 -56.80 -13.23
C GLU A 299 17.86 -55.61 -14.06
N ASP A 300 18.39 -55.48 -15.28
CA ASP A 300 17.93 -54.61 -16.37
C ASP A 300 16.55 -55.05 -16.91
N VAL A 301 15.60 -54.13 -17.11
CA VAL A 301 14.55 -54.31 -18.15
C VAL A 301 14.06 -52.97 -18.74
N ASP A 302 13.79 -53.05 -20.04
CA ASP A 302 13.54 -52.05 -21.08
C ASP A 302 12.48 -50.94 -20.89
N VAL A 303 12.72 -49.91 -21.69
CA VAL A 303 11.90 -48.75 -22.07
C VAL A 303 10.51 -49.13 -22.58
N VAL A 304 9.48 -48.39 -22.14
CA VAL A 304 8.32 -48.03 -22.97
C VAL A 304 7.80 -46.65 -22.55
N ASP A 305 7.79 -45.73 -23.52
CA ASP A 305 7.07 -44.46 -23.53
C ASP A 305 5.59 -44.66 -23.23
N ASP A 306 5.03 -43.83 -22.36
CA ASP A 306 3.65 -43.36 -22.52
C ASP A 306 3.55 -41.91 -22.00
N ASP A 307 3.19 -41.03 -22.94
CA ASP A 307 2.98 -39.60 -22.78
C ASP A 307 1.78 -39.35 -21.84
N VAL A 308 2.03 -38.79 -20.66
CA VAL A 308 1.00 -38.11 -19.86
C VAL A 308 1.49 -36.70 -19.55
N VAL A 309 0.95 -35.75 -20.31
CA VAL A 309 1.10 -34.32 -20.08
C VAL A 309 0.36 -33.97 -18.79
N VAL A 310 1.09 -33.93 -17.68
CA VAL A 310 0.66 -33.32 -16.42
C VAL A 310 1.25 -31.92 -16.39
N GLU A 311 0.39 -30.90 -16.37
CA GLU A 311 0.80 -29.50 -16.15
C GLU A 311 1.58 -29.41 -14.83
N GLN A 312 2.89 -29.18 -14.93
CA GLN A 312 3.77 -28.97 -13.79
C GLN A 312 3.47 -27.59 -13.18
N ASP A 313 3.00 -27.61 -11.93
CA ASP A 313 2.95 -26.44 -11.06
C ASP A 313 4.41 -26.04 -10.74
N ASP A 314 4.88 -25.01 -11.44
CA ASP A 314 6.25 -24.45 -11.40
C ASP A 314 6.56 -23.72 -10.07
N ARG A 315 6.27 -24.35 -8.95
CA ARG A 315 6.75 -23.90 -7.63
C ARG A 315 8.15 -24.45 -7.41
N VAL A 316 9.14 -23.71 -7.90
CA VAL A 316 10.55 -23.93 -7.57
C VAL A 316 10.70 -23.88 -6.04
N LEU A 317 10.84 -25.05 -5.41
CA LEU A 317 11.13 -25.17 -3.98
C LEU A 317 12.52 -24.59 -3.72
N ALA A 318 12.57 -23.43 -3.07
CA ALA A 318 13.83 -22.81 -2.66
C ALA A 318 14.58 -23.76 -1.70
N THR A 319 15.87 -23.95 -1.93
CA THR A 319 16.73 -24.71 -1.01
C THR A 319 16.77 -24.05 0.37
N VAL A 320 16.92 -24.83 1.44
CA VAL A 320 16.99 -24.33 2.84
C VAL A 320 18.04 -23.21 2.99
N SER A 321 19.17 -23.30 2.30
CA SER A 321 20.19 -22.24 2.26
C SER A 321 19.74 -20.97 1.55
N GLY A 322 18.89 -21.08 0.52
CA GLY A 322 18.27 -19.93 -0.16
C GLY A 322 17.22 -19.24 0.71
N ILE A 323 16.44 -20.01 1.49
CA ILE A 323 15.46 -19.48 2.45
C ILE A 323 16.18 -18.67 3.53
N GLY A 324 17.25 -19.22 4.13
CA GLY A 324 18.04 -18.52 5.14
C GLY A 324 18.68 -17.23 4.62
N ARG A 325 19.19 -17.23 3.39
CA ARG A 325 19.78 -16.03 2.77
C ARG A 325 18.74 -14.92 2.55
N ARG A 326 17.52 -15.26 2.14
CA ARG A 326 16.44 -14.28 1.94
C ARG A 326 16.02 -13.61 3.24
N ALA A 327 15.76 -14.40 4.28
CA ALA A 327 15.38 -13.88 5.60
C ALA A 327 16.43 -12.91 6.17
N ILE A 328 17.72 -13.19 5.95
CA ILE A 328 18.81 -12.30 6.37
C ILE A 328 18.75 -10.98 5.60
N ILE A 329 18.51 -11.02 4.28
CA ILE A 329 18.42 -9.81 3.45
C ILE A 329 17.22 -8.96 3.85
N THR A 330 16.05 -9.58 4.04
CA THR A 330 14.82 -8.87 4.41
C THR A 330 14.94 -8.25 5.80
N GLN A 331 15.47 -9.00 6.77
CA GLN A 331 15.79 -8.46 8.09
C GLN A 331 16.81 -7.32 8.02
N HIS A 332 17.87 -7.45 7.21
CA HIS A 332 18.91 -6.42 7.10
C HIS A 332 18.36 -5.12 6.49
N LEU A 333 17.59 -5.21 5.41
CA LEU A 333 17.00 -4.05 4.74
C LEU A 333 15.87 -3.42 5.59
N GLY A 334 15.16 -4.22 6.39
CA GLY A 334 14.10 -3.72 7.26
C GLY A 334 14.59 -3.02 8.53
N ASP A 335 15.82 -3.30 8.99
CA ASP A 335 16.36 -2.83 10.26
C ASP A 335 16.98 -1.42 10.15
N PRO A 336 16.40 -0.40 10.83
CA PRO A 336 16.91 0.97 10.80
C PRO A 336 18.35 1.13 11.30
N ARG A 337 18.86 0.17 12.08
CA ARG A 337 20.25 0.21 12.59
C ARG A 337 21.29 -0.01 11.49
N ASN A 338 20.88 -0.57 10.34
CA ASN A 338 21.74 -0.75 9.17
C ASN A 338 21.66 0.44 8.20
N ALA A 339 20.81 1.43 8.48
CA ALA A 339 20.60 2.56 7.60
C ALA A 339 21.60 3.68 7.89
N VAL A 340 22.08 4.35 6.84
CA VAL A 340 22.85 5.60 6.92
C VAL A 340 21.99 6.76 6.44
N PRO A 341 22.12 7.97 7.02
CA PRO A 341 21.40 9.14 6.52
C PRO A 341 21.66 9.38 5.03
N ALA A 342 20.66 9.88 4.30
CA ALA A 342 20.81 10.19 2.86
C ALA A 342 21.93 11.22 2.57
N THR A 343 22.35 11.99 3.57
CA THR A 343 23.47 12.94 3.51
C THR A 343 24.85 12.27 3.56
N GLU A 344 24.95 10.99 3.95
CA GLU A 344 26.21 10.27 4.20
C GLU A 344 26.56 9.21 3.14
N LEU A 345 26.20 9.46 1.87
CA LEU A 345 26.41 8.52 0.75
C LEU A 345 27.85 8.02 0.57
N ALA A 346 28.86 8.79 0.99
CA ALA A 346 30.26 8.43 0.83
C ALA A 346 30.65 7.12 1.54
N THR A 347 29.86 6.71 2.55
CA THR A 347 30.06 5.47 3.33
C THR A 347 29.56 4.23 2.60
N LEU A 348 28.67 4.38 1.62
CA LEU A 348 28.00 3.27 0.94
C LEU A 348 28.94 2.50 0.03
N PRO A 349 28.74 1.18 -0.19
CA PRO A 349 29.64 0.39 -1.00
C PRO A 349 29.53 0.72 -2.51
N GLN A 350 30.64 0.61 -3.24
CA GLN A 350 30.69 0.74 -4.70
C GLN A 350 30.59 -0.64 -5.37
N VAL A 351 29.54 -1.38 -5.03
CA VAL A 351 29.25 -2.70 -5.61
C VAL A 351 27.81 -2.74 -6.13
N PRO A 352 27.45 -3.66 -7.04
CA PRO A 352 26.06 -3.97 -7.36
C PRO A 352 25.28 -4.41 -6.12
N GLY A 353 23.96 -4.24 -6.12
CA GLY A 353 23.16 -4.73 -5.00
C GLY A 353 21.77 -4.14 -4.87
N LEU A 354 21.14 -4.43 -3.74
CA LEU A 354 19.85 -3.89 -3.33
C LEU A 354 20.06 -2.67 -2.44
N TYR A 355 19.12 -1.73 -2.52
CA TYR A 355 19.03 -0.60 -1.59
C TYR A 355 17.60 -0.47 -1.09
N GLY A 356 17.45 0.01 0.13
CA GLY A 356 16.17 0.36 0.73
C GLY A 356 16.17 1.81 1.18
N TRP A 357 15.05 2.50 0.97
CA TRP A 357 14.79 3.80 1.56
C TRP A 357 13.95 3.63 2.82
N LEU A 358 14.48 4.11 3.94
CA LEU A 358 13.78 4.18 5.20
C LEU A 358 13.37 5.63 5.46
N VAL A 359 12.16 5.83 5.97
CA VAL A 359 11.65 7.14 6.37
C VAL A 359 11.67 7.27 7.90
N ASP A 360 12.05 8.44 8.39
CA ASP A 360 11.97 8.79 9.80
C ASP A 360 10.51 9.00 10.27
N PRO A 361 10.27 9.23 11.58
CA PRO A 361 8.92 9.49 12.08
C PRO A 361 8.23 10.74 11.53
N ILE A 362 8.97 11.77 11.16
CA ILE A 362 8.41 13.03 10.66
C ILE A 362 7.97 12.84 9.20
N GLY A 363 8.83 12.28 8.36
CA GLY A 363 8.55 11.94 6.98
C GLY A 363 7.43 10.90 6.85
N ALA A 364 7.36 9.90 7.74
CA ALA A 364 6.26 8.94 7.77
C ALA A 364 4.91 9.64 7.97
N ARG A 365 4.85 10.60 8.89
CA ARG A 365 3.64 11.41 9.16
C ARG A 365 3.23 12.22 7.94
N VAL A 366 4.19 12.85 7.26
CA VAL A 366 3.93 13.60 6.03
C VAL A 366 3.39 12.67 4.94
N LEU A 367 4.04 11.54 4.69
CA LEU A 367 3.61 10.55 3.71
C LEU A 367 2.21 10.02 4.01
N ASN A 368 1.93 9.70 5.27
CA ASN A 368 0.62 9.23 5.72
C ASN A 368 -0.47 10.27 5.43
N ARG A 369 -0.24 11.55 5.74
CA ARG A 369 -1.19 12.64 5.45
C ARG A 369 -1.44 12.80 3.95
N CYS A 370 -0.40 12.75 3.14
CA CYS A 370 -0.49 12.91 1.69
C CYS A 370 -1.17 11.72 1.01
N LEU A 371 -0.78 10.49 1.36
CA LEU A 371 -1.36 9.26 0.81
C LEU A 371 -2.77 8.99 1.35
N ARG A 372 -3.06 9.46 2.56
CA ARG A 372 -4.24 9.09 3.35
C ARG A 372 -4.30 7.59 3.66
N LEU A 373 -3.12 6.99 3.80
CA LEU A 373 -2.90 5.57 4.05
C LEU A 373 -1.81 5.41 5.13
N PRO A 374 -1.81 4.32 5.90
CA PRO A 374 -0.92 4.16 7.04
C PRO A 374 0.54 3.94 6.64
N VAL A 375 1.33 5.01 6.57
CA VAL A 375 2.79 4.90 6.43
C VAL A 375 3.43 4.96 7.80
N ARG A 376 4.18 3.90 8.15
CA ARG A 376 4.95 3.81 9.39
C ARG A 376 6.40 4.23 9.17
N PRO A 377 7.12 4.68 10.21
CA PRO A 377 8.56 4.88 10.14
C PRO A 377 9.26 3.56 9.79
N GLY A 378 10.33 3.62 9.01
CA GLY A 378 11.04 2.44 8.51
C GLY A 378 11.00 2.31 7.00
N LEU A 379 11.17 1.09 6.49
CA LEU A 379 11.36 0.81 5.07
C LEU A 379 10.10 1.16 4.24
N VAL A 380 10.26 2.08 3.28
CA VAL A 380 9.17 2.52 2.40
C VAL A 380 9.38 2.14 0.93
N PHE A 381 10.61 1.85 0.53
CA PHE A 381 10.94 1.45 -0.84
C PHE A 381 12.17 0.54 -0.89
N VAL A 382 12.20 -0.41 -1.83
CA VAL A 382 13.37 -1.24 -2.16
C VAL A 382 13.64 -1.17 -3.67
N GLY A 383 14.91 -1.07 -4.05
CA GLY A 383 15.33 -1.13 -5.45
C GLY A 383 16.65 -1.87 -5.64
N GLU A 384 17.03 -2.03 -6.90
CA GLU A 384 18.24 -2.76 -7.32
C GLU A 384 19.11 -1.90 -8.24
N VAL A 385 20.41 -2.20 -8.27
CA VAL A 385 21.35 -1.65 -9.26
C VAL A 385 22.41 -2.68 -9.63
N GLY A 386 22.81 -2.68 -10.90
CA GLY A 386 23.81 -3.61 -11.43
C GLY A 386 23.25 -4.98 -11.81
N GLY A 387 21.93 -5.18 -11.69
CA GLY A 387 21.24 -6.46 -11.97
C GLY A 387 20.97 -6.79 -13.44
N SER A 388 21.41 -5.95 -14.38
CA SER A 388 21.12 -6.12 -15.79
C SER A 388 22.27 -5.68 -16.67
N THR A 389 22.52 -6.46 -17.71
CA THR A 389 23.40 -6.16 -18.85
C THR A 389 22.72 -5.16 -19.80
N TRP A 390 22.57 -3.90 -19.37
CA TRP A 390 22.06 -2.82 -20.23
C TRP A 390 23.08 -2.50 -21.34
N HIS A 391 22.93 -3.14 -22.49
CA HIS A 391 23.79 -2.95 -23.67
C HIS A 391 23.49 -1.65 -24.47
N ALA A 392 22.78 -0.67 -23.91
CA ALA A 392 22.29 0.47 -24.71
C ALA A 392 22.17 1.82 -23.99
N LEU A 393 22.85 2.03 -22.85
CA LEU A 393 23.01 3.36 -22.25
C LEU A 393 24.46 3.80 -22.39
N VAL A 394 24.67 5.04 -22.80
CA VAL A 394 25.96 5.71 -22.72
C VAL A 394 26.19 5.97 -21.21
N ASP A 395 27.13 5.23 -20.61
CA ASP A 395 27.49 5.28 -19.18
C ASP A 395 26.43 4.70 -18.20
N PRO A 396 26.22 3.36 -18.15
CA PRO A 396 25.32 2.75 -17.18
C PRO A 396 25.92 2.83 -15.77
N VAL A 397 25.11 3.27 -14.80
CA VAL A 397 25.49 3.22 -13.38
C VAL A 397 25.27 1.81 -12.87
N LEU A 398 26.35 1.15 -12.41
CA LEU A 398 26.34 -0.27 -12.06
C LEU A 398 26.54 -0.56 -10.57
N ASN A 399 26.76 0.47 -9.74
CA ASN A 399 26.99 0.30 -8.31
C ASN A 399 26.04 1.17 -7.46
N LEU A 400 25.86 0.73 -6.21
CA LEU A 400 24.96 1.32 -5.21
C LEU A 400 25.24 2.80 -4.97
N ARG A 401 26.47 3.15 -4.61
CA ARG A 401 26.84 4.52 -4.27
C ARG A 401 26.55 5.49 -5.42
N ASP A 402 27.04 5.19 -6.62
CA ASP A 402 26.88 6.07 -7.78
C ASP A 402 25.41 6.19 -8.21
N HIS A 403 24.61 5.14 -8.05
CA HIS A 403 23.19 5.16 -8.40
C HIS A 403 22.39 6.02 -7.42
N LEU A 404 22.65 5.86 -6.13
CA LEU A 404 22.01 6.67 -5.10
C LEU A 404 22.38 8.15 -5.25
N ASP A 405 23.65 8.44 -5.52
CA ASP A 405 24.13 9.81 -5.76
C ASP A 405 23.57 10.41 -7.06
N ARG A 406 23.89 9.81 -8.21
CA ARG A 406 23.65 10.42 -9.54
C ARG A 406 22.22 10.24 -10.05
N VAL A 407 21.48 9.23 -9.58
CA VAL A 407 20.13 8.91 -10.06
C VAL A 407 19.07 9.23 -9.02
N GLN A 408 19.27 8.84 -7.77
CA GLN A 408 18.24 9.01 -6.73
C GLN A 408 18.25 10.38 -6.06
N LEU A 409 19.41 11.01 -5.84
CA LEU A 409 19.48 12.32 -5.18
C LEU A 409 19.70 13.47 -6.17
N ASN A 410 20.69 13.33 -7.05
CA ASN A 410 21.09 14.35 -8.03
C ASN A 410 20.57 14.08 -9.46
N GLY A 411 19.76 13.04 -9.63
CA GLY A 411 19.19 12.65 -10.91
C GLY A 411 17.88 13.35 -11.24
N ARG A 412 17.43 13.18 -12.48
CA ARG A 412 16.10 13.64 -12.91
C ARG A 412 15.03 12.80 -12.23
N THR A 413 13.96 13.44 -11.76
CA THR A 413 12.84 12.75 -11.09
C THR A 413 12.25 11.64 -11.95
N ARG A 414 12.09 11.88 -13.27
CA ARG A 414 11.59 10.87 -14.21
C ARG A 414 12.50 9.65 -14.44
N ALA A 415 13.76 9.72 -14.02
CA ALA A 415 14.70 8.61 -14.15
C ALA A 415 14.60 7.59 -13.01
N SER A 416 13.80 7.87 -11.97
CA SER A 416 13.58 6.98 -10.83
C SER A 416 12.09 6.82 -10.54
N THR A 417 11.58 5.59 -10.56
CA THR A 417 10.20 5.29 -10.13
C THR A 417 9.95 5.80 -8.70
N PHE A 418 10.95 5.66 -7.82
CA PHE A 418 10.84 6.13 -6.44
C PHE A 418 10.67 7.64 -6.36
N ARG A 419 11.54 8.41 -7.03
CA ARG A 419 11.42 9.88 -7.06
C ARG A 419 10.10 10.32 -7.68
N MET A 420 9.64 9.67 -8.75
CA MET A 420 8.33 9.93 -9.35
C MET A 420 7.18 9.69 -8.38
N THR A 421 7.24 8.61 -7.61
CA THR A 421 6.26 8.31 -6.56
C THR A 421 6.27 9.38 -5.48
N LEU A 422 7.45 9.75 -4.94
CA LEU A 422 7.53 10.82 -3.94
C LEU A 422 7.05 12.17 -4.46
N ALA A 423 7.44 12.57 -5.68
CA ALA A 423 6.98 13.82 -6.29
C ALA A 423 5.45 13.86 -6.45
N THR A 424 4.85 12.72 -6.79
CA THR A 424 3.39 12.58 -6.90
C THR A 424 2.71 12.76 -5.54
N VAL A 425 3.29 12.17 -4.49
CA VAL A 425 2.71 12.18 -3.14
C VAL A 425 2.91 13.52 -2.45
N LEU A 426 4.11 14.10 -2.58
CA LEU A 426 4.55 15.24 -1.80
C LEU A 426 4.44 16.59 -2.54
N GLY A 427 4.16 16.57 -3.84
CA GLY A 427 4.18 17.76 -4.70
C GLY A 427 3.42 18.96 -4.12
N ASP A 428 2.15 18.75 -3.79
CA ASP A 428 1.31 19.79 -3.20
C ASP A 428 1.77 20.18 -1.79
N HIS A 429 2.17 19.21 -0.98
CA HIS A 429 2.60 19.44 0.41
C HIS A 429 3.87 20.30 0.50
N LEU A 430 4.84 20.04 -0.39
CA LEU A 430 6.08 20.80 -0.48
C LEU A 430 5.89 22.11 -1.25
N GLY A 431 4.74 22.31 -1.91
CA GLY A 431 4.50 23.44 -2.81
C GLY A 431 5.51 23.44 -3.96
N MET A 432 5.70 22.28 -4.58
CA MET A 432 6.58 22.12 -5.75
C MET A 432 5.98 22.81 -6.97
N THR A 433 6.81 23.52 -7.71
CA THR A 433 6.40 24.23 -8.94
C THR A 433 6.67 23.42 -10.20
N SER A 434 7.48 22.37 -10.08
CA SER A 434 7.88 21.45 -11.15
C SER A 434 8.20 20.09 -10.57
N ILE A 435 8.18 19.05 -11.40
CA ILE A 435 8.58 17.69 -11.00
C ILE A 435 10.08 17.57 -10.67
N GLU A 436 10.88 18.53 -11.14
CA GLU A 436 12.32 18.62 -10.88
C GLU A 436 12.65 19.67 -9.78
N ASP A 437 11.65 20.10 -9.00
CA ASP A 437 11.83 21.10 -7.94
C ASP A 437 12.78 20.57 -6.85
N PRO A 438 13.84 21.32 -6.46
CA PRO A 438 14.86 20.86 -5.52
C PRO A 438 14.32 20.52 -4.14
N LYS A 439 13.16 21.08 -3.76
CA LYS A 439 12.48 20.77 -2.48
C LYS A 439 12.25 19.28 -2.27
N LEU A 440 12.05 18.51 -3.34
CA LEU A 440 11.93 17.06 -3.23
C LEU A 440 13.22 16.43 -2.70
N THR A 441 14.37 16.81 -3.27
CA THR A 441 15.66 16.28 -2.82
C THR A 441 15.99 16.80 -1.41
N GLU A 442 15.66 18.05 -1.08
CA GLU A 442 15.82 18.59 0.28
C GLU A 442 15.03 17.75 1.30
N TRP A 443 13.76 17.46 1.02
CA TRP A 443 12.93 16.59 1.87
C TRP A 443 13.49 15.16 1.99
N MET A 444 14.00 14.61 0.88
CA MET A 444 14.64 13.28 0.89
C MET A 444 15.90 13.27 1.77
N LEU A 445 16.72 14.32 1.71
CA LEU A 445 17.92 14.45 2.53
C LEU A 445 17.61 14.63 4.02
N GLU A 446 16.50 15.29 4.34
CA GLU A 446 16.05 15.55 5.71
C GLU A 446 15.45 14.30 6.38
N HIS A 447 14.62 13.55 5.66
CA HIS A 447 13.76 12.51 6.26
C HIS A 447 14.08 11.08 5.87
N LEU A 448 14.98 10.86 4.91
CA LEU A 448 15.29 9.51 4.45
C LEU A 448 16.68 9.04 4.86
N SER A 449 16.75 7.74 5.13
CA SER A 449 17.98 6.98 5.32
C SER A 449 18.02 5.81 4.34
N ILE A 450 19.21 5.29 4.09
CA ILE A 450 19.48 4.28 3.08
C ILE A 450 20.09 3.06 3.76
N THR A 451 19.49 1.91 3.51
CA THR A 451 20.12 0.60 3.78
C THR A 451 20.61 0.00 2.45
N THR A 452 21.68 -0.78 2.47
CA THR A 452 22.20 -1.42 1.25
C THR A 452 22.65 -2.84 1.50
N TRP A 453 22.37 -3.71 0.54
CA TRP A 453 22.89 -5.08 0.51
C TRP A 453 23.72 -5.28 -0.76
N GLY A 454 25.04 -5.26 -0.62
CA GLY A 454 25.98 -5.46 -1.72
C GLY A 454 26.13 -6.93 -2.13
N VAL A 455 26.36 -7.17 -3.42
CA VAL A 455 26.67 -8.49 -4.00
C VAL A 455 27.91 -8.41 -4.88
N ASP A 456 28.63 -9.52 -5.01
CA ASP A 456 29.88 -9.59 -5.79
C ASP A 456 29.63 -9.45 -7.30
N ASP A 457 28.53 -10.02 -7.78
CA ASP A 457 28.05 -9.87 -9.15
C ASP A 457 26.54 -9.61 -9.18
N GLY A 458 26.07 -8.90 -10.20
CA GLY A 458 24.66 -8.55 -10.35
C GLY A 458 23.80 -9.65 -10.98
N ASN A 459 24.33 -10.85 -11.20
CA ASN A 459 23.54 -11.90 -11.83
C ASN A 459 22.42 -12.36 -10.89
N GLY A 460 21.19 -12.47 -11.42
CA GLY A 460 20.02 -12.84 -10.61
C GLY A 460 19.55 -11.77 -9.62
N LEU A 461 20.12 -10.56 -9.64
CA LEU A 461 19.79 -9.51 -8.66
C LEU A 461 18.35 -9.00 -8.83
N ARG A 462 17.84 -9.00 -10.06
CA ARG A 462 16.45 -8.60 -10.37
C ARG A 462 15.43 -9.60 -9.82
N GLU A 463 15.72 -10.88 -9.96
CA GLU A 463 14.91 -11.94 -9.38
C GLU A 463 14.96 -11.88 -7.84
N LEU A 464 16.15 -11.66 -7.27
CA LEU A 464 16.31 -11.49 -5.83
C LEU A 464 15.52 -10.29 -5.30
N ALA A 465 15.62 -9.14 -5.96
CA ALA A 465 14.88 -7.93 -5.59
C ALA A 465 13.38 -8.17 -5.61
N ARG A 466 12.85 -8.83 -6.65
CA ARG A 466 11.43 -9.15 -6.75
C ARG A 466 10.94 -9.97 -5.56
N VAL A 467 11.71 -10.99 -5.15
CA VAL A 467 11.36 -11.82 -3.99
C VAL A 467 11.43 -11.03 -2.69
N VAL A 468 12.47 -10.22 -2.51
CA VAL A 468 12.64 -9.35 -1.33
C VAL A 468 11.51 -8.33 -1.23
N ILE A 469 11.10 -7.73 -2.34
CA ILE A 469 9.99 -6.78 -2.39
C ILE A 469 8.66 -7.47 -2.09
N ASP A 470 8.43 -8.68 -2.58
CA ASP A 470 7.21 -9.45 -2.31
C ASP A 470 7.10 -9.83 -0.82
N GLU A 471 8.23 -10.16 -0.18
CA GLU A 471 8.29 -10.51 1.24
C GLU A 471 8.16 -9.28 2.16
N LEU A 472 8.78 -8.15 1.82
CA LEU A 472 8.75 -6.92 2.62
C LEU A 472 7.52 -6.04 2.36
N ASP A 473 6.85 -6.21 1.22
CA ASP A 473 5.74 -5.39 0.68
C ASP A 473 5.86 -3.87 0.97
N PRO A 474 6.99 -3.21 0.62
CA PRO A 474 7.18 -1.80 0.91
C PRO A 474 6.13 -0.92 0.22
N PRO A 475 5.53 0.06 0.92
CA PRO A 475 4.33 0.78 0.47
C PRO A 475 4.51 1.61 -0.79
N LEU A 476 5.73 2.04 -1.13
CA LEU A 476 5.99 2.92 -2.28
C LEU A 476 6.54 2.17 -3.50
N ASN A 477 6.73 0.85 -3.42
CA ASN A 477 7.03 0.04 -4.59
C ASN A 477 5.73 -0.23 -5.38
N VAL A 478 5.71 0.20 -6.65
CA VAL A 478 4.51 0.15 -7.50
C VAL A 478 4.64 -0.72 -8.74
N ASP A 479 5.85 -0.86 -9.29
CA ASP A 479 6.04 -1.50 -10.59
C ASP A 479 6.03 -3.02 -10.45
N HIS A 480 5.27 -3.70 -11.30
CA HIS A 480 5.24 -5.17 -11.42
C HIS A 480 4.80 -5.96 -10.16
N LEU A 481 4.06 -5.32 -9.26
CA LEU A 481 3.56 -5.94 -8.02
C LEU A 481 2.04 -6.11 -8.04
N ALA A 482 1.55 -6.99 -7.17
CA ALA A 482 0.12 -7.19 -6.96
C ALA A 482 -0.54 -5.89 -6.49
N SER A 483 -1.76 -5.64 -6.96
CA SER A 483 -2.52 -4.44 -6.58
C SER A 483 -2.82 -4.44 -5.07
N THR A 484 -2.28 -3.46 -4.35
CA THR A 484 -2.60 -3.15 -2.95
C THR A 484 -3.28 -1.79 -2.87
N GLU A 485 -3.82 -1.46 -1.69
CA GLU A 485 -4.47 -0.16 -1.46
C GLU A 485 -3.52 1.01 -1.76
N TYR A 486 -2.24 0.91 -1.37
CA TYR A 486 -1.21 1.90 -1.71
C TYR A 486 -1.02 2.08 -3.22
N ARG A 487 -0.90 0.98 -3.96
CA ARG A 487 -0.66 1.01 -5.41
C ARG A 487 -1.87 1.57 -6.16
N ALA A 488 -3.08 1.21 -5.75
CA ALA A 488 -4.32 1.79 -6.30
C ALA A 488 -4.40 3.30 -6.03
N ARG A 489 -4.06 3.74 -4.81
CA ARG A 489 -4.05 5.15 -4.45
C ARG A 489 -2.99 5.94 -5.23
N LEU A 490 -1.79 5.41 -5.36
CA LEU A 490 -0.72 6.03 -6.15
C LEU A 490 -1.10 6.14 -7.63
N GLN A 491 -1.76 5.12 -8.19
CA GLN A 491 -2.28 5.17 -9.56
C GLN A 491 -3.36 6.24 -9.72
N GLN A 492 -4.27 6.39 -8.75
CA GLN A 492 -5.27 7.46 -8.73
C GLN A 492 -4.60 8.85 -8.73
N MET A 493 -3.66 9.09 -7.81
CA MET A 493 -2.96 10.38 -7.70
C MET A 493 -2.19 10.74 -8.97
N ARG A 494 -1.55 9.74 -9.62
CA ARG A 494 -0.90 9.96 -10.92
C ARG A 494 -1.88 10.35 -12.03
N GLY A 495 -3.11 9.84 -11.97
CA GLY A 495 -4.18 10.20 -12.91
C GLY A 495 -4.75 11.60 -12.68
N GLU A 496 -4.70 12.13 -11.45
CA GLU A 496 -5.15 13.50 -11.12
C GLU A 496 -4.14 14.57 -11.59
N LEU A 497 -2.87 14.19 -11.80
CA LEU A 497 -1.80 15.07 -12.28
C LEU A 497 -1.68 15.14 -13.82
N ALA A 498 -2.38 14.27 -14.55
CA ALA A 498 -2.33 14.15 -16.00
C ALA A 498 -3.51 14.86 -16.67
#